data_AF-A0A2C9PFL1-F1
#
_entry.id   AF-A0A2C9PFL1-F1
#
_cell.length_a   1.000
_cell.length_b   1.000
_cell.length_c   1.000
_cell.angle_alpha   90.00
_cell.angle_beta   90.00
_cell.angle_gamma   90.00
#
_symmetry.space_group_name_H-M   'P 1'
#
loop_
_entity.id
_entity.type
_entity.pdbx_description
1 polymer ?
#
loop_
_entity_poly.entity_id
_entity_poly.type
_entity_poly.pdbx_seq_one_letter_code
_entity_poly.pdbx_strand_id
1 'polypeptide(L)'
;LAECFDRLGDSYNKDIADVAELQELLQDIELTPEILADITTAELNALEDQLVDGKTNLNLFRHLHAYFYDPHGDELGKLLFLQNGGKLVDESDPDLNLGFICMSSDLDKDKFEHWLSNHSKLSADKVLNSAWIHQSLREG
;
A
#
# COMPACT_ATOMS: atom_id res chain seq x y z
N LEU A 1 -15.39 14.33 -39.06
CA LEU A 1 -16.31 13.56 -38.19
C LEU A 1 -16.53 14.42 -36.94
N ALA A 2 -17.75 14.53 -36.44
CA ALA A 2 -17.96 15.23 -35.17
C ALA A 2 -17.24 14.46 -34.06
N GLU A 3 -16.56 15.17 -33.16
CA GLU A 3 -15.95 14.55 -31.98
C GLU A 3 -17.07 14.06 -31.06
N CYS A 4 -16.99 12.78 -30.68
CA CYS A 4 -17.91 12.16 -29.75
C CYS A 4 -17.17 12.00 -28.43
N PHE A 5 -17.74 12.52 -27.36
CA PHE A 5 -17.19 12.44 -26.03
C PHE A 5 -18.06 11.53 -25.16
N ASP A 6 -17.45 10.88 -24.18
CA ASP A 6 -18.16 10.18 -23.12
C ASP A 6 -18.83 11.17 -22.16
N ARG A 7 -19.44 10.65 -21.10
CA ARG A 7 -20.13 11.49 -20.11
C ARG A 7 -19.16 12.37 -19.30
N LEU A 8 -17.89 11.99 -19.24
CA LEU A 8 -16.84 12.64 -18.45
C LEU A 8 -15.93 13.53 -19.31
N GLY A 9 -16.19 13.63 -20.61
CA GLY A 9 -15.45 14.50 -21.53
C GLY A 9 -14.28 13.82 -22.24
N ASP A 10 -14.08 12.50 -22.08
CA ASP A 10 -13.07 11.74 -22.82
C ASP A 10 -13.55 11.43 -24.24
N SER A 11 -12.67 11.53 -25.23
CA SER A 11 -13.04 11.36 -26.64
C SER A 11 -13.01 9.88 -27.04
N TYR A 12 -14.10 9.38 -27.61
CA TYR A 12 -14.13 8.01 -28.15
C TYR A 12 -13.22 7.81 -29.39
N ASN A 13 -12.86 8.90 -30.06
CA ASN A 13 -12.21 8.87 -31.37
C ASN A 13 -10.79 9.45 -31.37
N LYS A 14 -10.31 9.95 -30.22
CA LYS A 14 -9.02 10.60 -30.07
C LYS A 14 -8.35 10.08 -28.80
N ASP A 15 -7.15 9.55 -28.94
CA ASP A 15 -6.34 9.15 -27.79
C ASP A 15 -5.89 10.40 -26.99
N ILE A 16 -5.76 10.22 -25.68
CA ILE A 16 -5.16 11.21 -24.79
C ILE A 16 -3.68 11.38 -25.18
N ALA A 17 -3.30 12.59 -25.54
CA ALA A 17 -1.99 12.88 -26.12
C ALA A 17 -0.89 12.98 -25.06
N ASP A 18 -1.22 13.47 -23.86
CA ASP A 18 -0.26 13.65 -22.77
C ASP A 18 -0.89 13.63 -21.37
N VAL A 19 -0.03 13.70 -20.35
CA VAL A 19 -0.44 13.69 -18.94
C VAL A 19 -1.24 14.93 -18.56
N ALA A 20 -1.03 16.09 -19.20
CA ALA A 20 -1.75 17.31 -18.87
C ALA A 20 -3.21 17.22 -19.33
N GLU A 21 -3.47 16.67 -20.52
CA GLU A 21 -4.82 16.38 -21.02
C GLU A 21 -5.55 15.38 -20.10
N LEU A 22 -4.87 14.33 -19.63
CA LEU A 22 -5.46 13.42 -18.63
C LEU A 22 -5.77 14.13 -17.30
N GLN A 23 -4.85 14.97 -16.82
CA GLN A 23 -5.05 15.69 -15.56
C GLN A 23 -6.23 16.67 -15.64
N GLU A 24 -6.40 17.35 -16.77
CA GLU A 24 -7.53 18.24 -17.01
C GLU A 24 -8.85 17.46 -16.91
N LEU A 25 -8.95 16.32 -17.61
CA LEU A 25 -10.13 15.44 -17.56
C LEU A 25 -10.43 14.94 -16.13
N LEU A 26 -9.41 14.51 -15.39
CA LEU A 26 -9.59 13.95 -14.05
C LEU A 26 -9.96 15.01 -13.00
N GLN A 27 -9.53 16.27 -13.15
CA GLN A 27 -9.81 17.34 -12.18
C GLN A 27 -11.29 17.71 -12.12
N ASP A 28 -12.01 17.52 -13.21
CA ASP A 28 -13.44 17.83 -13.30
C ASP A 28 -14.34 16.68 -12.81
N ILE A 29 -13.76 15.53 -12.44
CA ILE A 29 -14.50 14.38 -11.93
C ILE A 29 -14.64 14.48 -10.41
N GLU A 30 -15.85 14.83 -9.96
CA GLU A 30 -16.19 14.82 -8.53
C GLU A 30 -16.47 13.39 -8.06
N LEU A 31 -15.65 12.89 -7.13
CA LEU A 31 -15.84 11.59 -6.50
C LEU A 31 -16.95 11.67 -5.45
N THR A 32 -18.18 11.32 -5.83
CA THR A 32 -19.29 11.26 -4.86
C THR A 32 -19.25 9.96 -4.06
N PRO A 33 -19.79 9.94 -2.83
CA PRO A 33 -19.89 8.72 -2.03
C PRO A 33 -20.64 7.59 -2.74
N GLU A 34 -21.62 7.89 -3.61
CA GLU A 34 -22.31 6.86 -4.39
C GLU A 34 -21.40 6.21 -5.43
N ILE A 35 -20.53 6.99 -6.09
CA ILE A 35 -19.56 6.46 -7.06
C ILE A 35 -18.54 5.56 -6.36
N LEU A 36 -18.11 5.95 -5.16
CA LEU A 36 -17.14 5.19 -4.38
C LEU A 36 -17.72 3.93 -3.72
N ALA A 37 -19.03 3.91 -3.43
CA ALA A 37 -19.67 2.81 -2.71
C ALA A 37 -19.67 1.48 -3.50
N ASP A 38 -19.71 1.56 -4.83
CA ASP A 38 -19.74 0.40 -5.70
C ASP A 38 -18.33 -0.10 -6.08
N ILE A 39 -17.28 0.68 -5.81
CA ILE A 39 -15.90 0.29 -6.11
C ILE A 39 -15.38 -0.66 -5.04
N THR A 40 -15.18 -1.92 -5.42
CA THR A 40 -14.65 -2.92 -4.51
C THR A 40 -13.12 -2.88 -4.46
N THR A 41 -12.54 -3.29 -3.33
CA THR A 41 -11.08 -3.48 -3.21
C THR A 41 -10.55 -4.50 -4.23
N ALA A 42 -11.36 -5.49 -4.61
CA ALA A 42 -10.98 -6.48 -5.61
C ALA A 42 -10.82 -5.87 -7.02
N GLU A 43 -11.70 -4.95 -7.40
CA GLU A 43 -11.61 -4.23 -8.69
C GLU A 43 -10.42 -3.29 -8.72
N LEU A 44 -10.14 -2.60 -7.61
CA LEU A 44 -8.93 -1.78 -7.47
C LEU A 44 -7.67 -2.62 -7.61
N ASN A 45 -7.58 -3.76 -6.92
CA ASN A 45 -6.42 -4.66 -7.01
C ASN A 45 -6.23 -5.21 -8.44
N ALA A 46 -7.33 -5.57 -9.12
CA ALA A 46 -7.28 -6.07 -10.49
C ALA A 46 -6.83 -4.99 -11.48
N LEU A 47 -7.27 -3.75 -11.30
CA LEU A 47 -6.81 -2.61 -12.08
C LEU A 47 -5.33 -2.32 -11.82
N GLU A 48 -4.91 -2.33 -10.56
CA GLU A 48 -3.50 -2.20 -10.20
C GLU A 48 -2.65 -3.27 -10.91
N ASP A 49 -3.03 -4.55 -10.83
CA ASP A 49 -2.34 -5.66 -11.50
C ASP A 49 -2.19 -5.43 -13.01
N GLN A 50 -3.24 -4.91 -13.66
CA GLN A 50 -3.18 -4.58 -15.09
C GLN A 50 -2.21 -3.41 -15.39
N LEU A 51 -2.16 -2.40 -14.52
CA LEU A 51 -1.33 -1.20 -14.71
C LEU A 51 0.16 -1.43 -14.39
N VAL A 52 0.45 -2.39 -13.50
CA VAL A 52 1.81 -2.81 -13.16
C VAL A 52 2.27 -4.07 -13.88
N ASP A 53 1.50 -4.60 -14.84
CA ASP A 53 1.98 -5.69 -15.69
C ASP A 53 3.30 -5.29 -16.38
N GLY A 54 4.38 -6.00 -16.05
CA GLY A 54 5.75 -5.68 -16.48
C GLY A 54 6.53 -4.62 -15.69
N LYS A 55 5.94 -4.01 -14.64
CA LYS A 55 6.63 -3.10 -13.70
C LYS A 55 6.89 -3.81 -12.37
N THR A 56 8.16 -3.92 -11.99
CA THR A 56 8.54 -4.45 -10.68
C THR A 56 8.24 -3.43 -9.57
N ASN A 57 7.72 -3.93 -8.44
CA ASN A 57 7.73 -3.32 -7.10
C ASN A 57 6.60 -2.37 -6.70
N LEU A 58 5.78 -1.84 -7.62
CA LEU A 58 4.86 -0.74 -7.28
C LEU A 58 3.67 -1.07 -6.34
N ASN A 59 3.46 -2.32 -5.92
CA ASN A 59 2.42 -2.71 -4.94
C ASN A 59 2.83 -3.97 -4.15
N LEU A 60 4.12 -4.12 -3.88
CA LEU A 60 4.72 -5.33 -3.27
C LEU A 60 4.09 -5.71 -1.92
N PHE A 61 3.63 -4.71 -1.16
CA PHE A 61 3.14 -4.90 0.21
C PHE A 61 1.63 -4.66 0.35
N ARG A 62 0.86 -4.59 -0.74
CA ARG A 62 -0.57 -4.18 -0.73
C ARG A 62 -1.49 -4.94 0.22
N HIS A 63 -1.16 -6.19 0.53
CA HIS A 63 -1.95 -7.06 1.42
C HIS A 63 -1.40 -7.13 2.84
N LEU A 64 -0.34 -6.38 3.14
CA LEU A 64 0.32 -6.38 4.44
C LEU A 64 -0.20 -5.21 5.27
N HIS A 65 -0.82 -5.56 6.40
CA HIS A 65 -1.22 -4.62 7.44
C HIS A 65 -0.25 -4.84 8.60
N ALA A 66 0.66 -3.90 8.77
CA ALA A 66 1.80 -4.06 9.64
C ALA A 66 1.75 -3.13 10.85
N TYR A 67 2.11 -3.69 12.00
CA TYR A 67 2.41 -2.94 13.21
C TYR A 67 3.93 -2.86 13.39
N PHE A 68 4.46 -1.66 13.67
CA PHE A 68 5.88 -1.49 14.00
C PHE A 68 6.04 -1.38 15.52
N TYR A 69 6.73 -2.36 16.10
CA TYR A 69 6.96 -2.43 17.55
C TYR A 69 7.70 -1.21 18.10
N ASP A 70 8.69 -0.72 17.35
CA ASP A 70 9.37 0.55 17.63
C ASP A 70 8.99 1.60 16.56
N PRO A 71 8.28 2.68 16.95
CA PRO A 71 7.93 3.76 16.04
C PRO A 71 9.12 4.49 15.43
N HIS A 72 10.32 4.42 16.02
CA HIS A 72 11.45 5.28 15.62
C HIS A 72 12.67 4.53 15.07
N GLY A 73 12.58 3.21 14.91
CA GLY A 73 13.73 2.40 14.52
C GLY A 73 14.14 2.51 13.05
N ASP A 74 13.18 2.43 12.11
CA ASP A 74 13.45 2.39 10.66
C ASP A 74 12.42 3.22 9.87
N GLU A 75 12.54 4.55 9.99
CA GLU A 75 11.64 5.50 9.31
C GLU A 75 11.70 5.38 7.78
N LEU A 76 12.88 5.11 7.22
CA LEU A 76 13.02 4.91 5.78
C LEU A 76 12.27 3.64 5.33
N GLY A 77 12.45 2.52 6.05
CA GLY A 77 11.73 1.27 5.79
C GLY A 77 10.22 1.46 5.86
N LYS A 78 9.70 2.27 6.79
CA LYS A 78 8.27 2.60 6.86
C LYS A 78 7.77 3.37 5.65
N LEU A 79 8.49 4.41 5.25
CA LEU A 79 8.13 5.19 4.06
C LEU A 79 8.13 4.30 2.82
N LEU A 80 9.13 3.45 2.68
CA LEU A 80 9.23 2.48 1.59
C LEU A 80 8.10 1.44 1.63
N PHE A 81 7.73 0.96 2.82
CA PHE A 81 6.60 0.03 2.99
C PHE A 81 5.28 0.67 2.54
N LEU A 82 5.00 1.90 2.99
CA LEU A 82 3.82 2.67 2.62
C LEU A 82 3.78 2.98 1.13
N GLN A 83 4.91 3.42 0.55
CA GLN A 83 5.01 3.76 -0.88
C GLN A 83 4.75 2.57 -1.80
N ASN A 84 4.92 1.33 -1.32
CA ASN A 84 4.70 0.11 -2.09
C ASN A 84 3.43 -0.65 -1.64
N GLY A 85 2.44 0.10 -1.14
CA GLY A 85 1.09 -0.40 -0.86
C GLY A 85 0.86 -0.94 0.55
N GLY A 86 1.90 -1.04 1.38
CA GLY A 86 1.78 -1.50 2.75
C GLY A 86 0.93 -0.55 3.60
N LYS A 87 0.22 -1.09 4.58
CA LYS A 87 -0.61 -0.30 5.51
C LYS A 87 -0.08 -0.39 6.93
N LEU A 88 0.12 0.76 7.57
CA LEU A 88 0.45 0.81 8.99
C LEU A 88 -0.84 0.81 9.80
N VAL A 89 -0.97 -0.15 10.70
CA VAL A 89 -2.14 -0.31 11.56
C VAL A 89 -1.72 -0.43 13.02
N ASP A 90 -2.66 -0.27 13.94
CA ASP A 90 -2.43 -0.49 15.35
C ASP A 90 -2.61 -1.96 15.76
N GLU A 91 -2.27 -2.29 17.01
CA GLU A 91 -2.40 -3.66 17.54
C GLU A 91 -3.86 -4.17 17.56
N SER A 92 -4.81 -3.25 17.63
CA SER A 92 -6.25 -3.54 17.76
C SER A 92 -6.92 -3.81 16.42
N ASP A 93 -6.31 -3.34 15.33
CA ASP A 93 -6.83 -3.41 13.97
C ASP A 93 -7.10 -4.85 13.52
N PRO A 94 -8.33 -5.21 13.12
CA PRO A 94 -8.72 -6.58 12.78
C PRO A 94 -7.91 -7.19 11.63
N ASP A 95 -7.36 -6.35 10.74
CA ASP A 95 -6.65 -6.79 9.54
C ASP A 95 -5.14 -6.94 9.76
N LEU A 96 -4.63 -6.59 10.95
CA LEU A 96 -3.22 -6.77 11.35
C LEU A 96 -2.74 -8.20 11.10
N ASN A 97 -1.73 -8.33 10.22
CA ASN A 97 -1.19 -9.62 9.81
C ASN A 97 0.34 -9.71 9.84
N LEU A 98 1.04 -8.60 10.10
CA LEU A 98 2.50 -8.55 10.14
C LEU A 98 3.01 -7.64 11.26
N GLY A 99 4.08 -8.04 11.94
CA GLY A 99 4.81 -7.20 12.87
C GLY A 99 6.20 -6.88 12.31
N PHE A 100 6.66 -5.65 12.47
CA PHE A 100 8.04 -5.27 12.20
C PHE A 100 8.78 -4.88 13.47
N ILE A 101 9.99 -5.43 13.61
CA ILE A 101 10.98 -4.99 14.58
C ILE A 101 12.14 -4.34 13.85
N CYS A 102 12.58 -3.19 14.34
CA CYS A 102 13.89 -2.67 13.98
C CYS A 102 14.88 -3.23 14.99
N MET A 103 15.80 -4.10 14.54
CA MET A 103 16.94 -4.48 15.38
C MET A 103 17.97 -3.35 15.36
N SER A 104 17.65 -2.22 15.99
CA SER A 104 18.68 -1.32 16.49
C SER A 104 19.40 -2.04 17.65
N SER A 105 20.63 -1.63 17.96
CA SER A 105 21.45 -2.23 19.01
C SER A 105 20.84 -2.16 20.42
N ASP A 106 19.73 -1.43 20.60
CA ASP A 106 19.09 -1.15 21.88
C ASP A 106 17.78 -1.93 22.11
N LEU A 107 17.47 -2.93 21.27
CA LEU A 107 16.27 -3.75 21.46
C LEU A 107 16.38 -4.59 22.74
N ASP A 108 15.54 -4.27 23.72
CA ASP A 108 15.35 -5.05 24.93
C ASP A 108 14.60 -6.35 24.61
N LYS A 109 15.37 -7.43 24.42
CA LYS A 109 14.84 -8.73 24.01
C LYS A 109 13.80 -9.27 24.97
N ASP A 110 14.00 -9.10 26.27
CA ASP A 110 13.07 -9.60 27.29
C ASP A 110 11.72 -8.88 27.20
N LYS A 111 11.73 -7.55 26.98
CA LYS A 111 10.50 -6.78 26.76
C LYS A 111 9.81 -7.14 25.45
N PHE A 112 10.56 -7.35 24.38
CA PHE A 112 10.00 -7.74 23.10
C PHE A 112 9.35 -9.13 23.18
N GLU A 113 10.03 -10.11 23.76
CA GLU A 113 9.50 -11.46 23.95
C GLU A 113 8.26 -11.45 24.86
N HIS A 114 8.27 -10.63 25.91
CA HIS A 114 7.11 -10.45 26.77
C HIS A 114 5.93 -9.78 26.04
N TRP A 115 6.19 -8.76 25.22
CA TRP A 115 5.15 -8.15 24.40
C TRP A 115 4.57 -9.15 23.40
N LEU A 116 5.42 -9.87 22.66
CA LEU A 116 5.00 -10.82 21.64
C LEU A 116 4.22 -12.00 22.22
N SER A 117 4.63 -12.52 23.38
CA SER A 117 3.91 -13.60 24.06
C SER A 117 2.52 -13.19 24.57
N ASN A 118 2.29 -11.90 24.78
CA ASN A 118 0.99 -11.35 25.17
C ASN A 118 0.20 -10.76 23.99
N HIS A 119 0.78 -10.73 22.78
CA HIS A 119 0.13 -10.13 21.63
C HIS A 119 -1.00 -11.03 21.10
N SER A 120 -2.17 -10.46 20.87
CA SER A 120 -3.39 -11.23 20.56
C SER A 120 -3.42 -11.82 19.14
N LYS A 121 -2.74 -11.18 18.18
CA LYS A 121 -2.79 -11.54 16.74
C LYS A 121 -1.46 -11.95 16.11
N LEU A 122 -0.34 -11.54 16.71
CA LEU A 122 0.99 -11.71 16.14
C LEU A 122 1.70 -12.83 16.88
N SER A 123 2.31 -13.71 16.11
CA SER A 123 3.15 -14.80 16.57
C SER A 123 4.55 -14.62 16.00
N ALA A 124 5.55 -15.33 16.53
CA ALA A 124 6.95 -15.14 16.14
C ALA A 124 7.21 -15.30 14.63
N ASP A 125 6.45 -16.15 13.94
CA ASP A 125 6.53 -16.35 12.49
C ASP A 125 5.96 -15.17 11.67
N LYS A 126 5.15 -14.31 12.29
CA LYS A 126 4.56 -13.11 11.69
C LYS A 126 5.32 -11.84 12.05
N VAL A 127 6.47 -11.95 12.71
CA VAL A 127 7.30 -10.79 13.05
C VAL A 127 8.61 -10.85 12.27
N LEU A 128 8.85 -9.82 11.47
CA LEU A 128 10.04 -9.70 10.64
C LEU A 128 10.90 -8.50 11.07
N ASN A 129 12.19 -8.59 10.77
CA ASN A 129 13.05 -7.42 10.86
C ASN A 129 12.68 -6.43 9.75
N SER A 130 12.61 -5.12 10.06
CA SER A 130 12.31 -4.08 9.06
C SER A 130 13.31 -4.05 7.90
N ALA A 131 14.54 -4.56 8.09
CA ALA A 131 15.52 -4.80 7.02
C ALA A 131 14.96 -5.66 5.86
N TRP A 132 13.97 -6.51 6.13
CA TRP A 132 13.27 -7.30 5.13
C TRP A 132 12.60 -6.40 4.07
N ILE A 133 12.05 -5.25 4.45
CA ILE A 133 11.42 -4.31 3.51
C ILE A 133 12.43 -3.85 2.46
N HIS A 134 13.63 -3.47 2.91
CA HIS A 134 14.71 -3.02 2.04
C HIS A 134 15.23 -4.14 1.13
N GLN A 135 15.25 -5.38 1.64
CA GLN A 135 15.63 -6.55 0.85
C GLN A 135 14.60 -6.84 -0.24
N SER A 136 13.31 -6.91 0.11
CA SER A 136 12.22 -7.18 -0.83
C SER A 136 12.19 -6.15 -1.96
N LEU A 137 12.45 -4.87 -1.67
CA LEU A 137 12.50 -3.84 -2.71
C LEU A 137 13.73 -3.94 -3.63
N ARG A 138 14.85 -4.46 -3.11
CA ARG A 138 16.06 -4.67 -3.90
C ARG A 138 15.94 -5.88 -4.83
N GLU A 139 15.28 -6.92 -4.37
CA GLU A 139 15.21 -8.22 -5.05
C GLU A 139 13.97 -8.36 -5.95
N GLY A 140 12.91 -7.58 -5.68
CA GLY A 140 11.63 -7.65 -6.38
C GLY A 140 10.77 -8.83 -5.93
#